data_AF-A0A433RP86-F1
#
_entry.id   AF-A0A433RP86-F1
#
_cell.length_a   1.000
_cell.length_b   1.000
_cell.length_c   1.000
_cell.angle_alpha   90.00
_cell.angle_beta   90.00
_cell.angle_gamma   90.00
#
_symmetry.space_group_name_H-M   'P 1'
#
loop_
_entity.id
_entity.type
_entity.pdbx_description
1 polymer ?
#
loop_
_entity_poly.entity_id
_entity_poly.type
_entity_poly.pdbx_seq_one_letter_code
_entity_poly.pdbx_strand_id
1 'polypeptide(L)'
;MSMSVSLKKATNKTNIKHNNRTMSDKDKERNSHIDESRSHENVYLVQKDLKELYQEEFGEALENYNAKQKRNDRKIDDYFKHIQSSKKTALQQEMIVQVGDLYDFPMRKDYEKGNEILLEWFEDFEKRNPNLKVYNAVIHNDEATPHMHLNFVPVASGYKRGLEKQVSFDRAIIQQDPAL
;
A
#
# COMPACT_ATOMS: atom_id res chain seq x y z
N MET A 1 -28.59 2.99 -10.69
CA MET A 1 -27.46 3.92 -10.88
C MET A 1 -26.18 3.11 -10.87
N SER A 2 -25.41 3.18 -11.94
CA SER A 2 -24.06 2.62 -12.03
C SER A 2 -23.06 3.66 -11.54
N MET A 3 -22.21 3.30 -10.57
CA MET A 3 -21.10 4.16 -10.14
C MET A 3 -19.83 3.76 -10.90
N SER A 4 -18.99 4.75 -11.21
CA SER A 4 -17.67 4.48 -11.81
C SER A 4 -16.69 3.97 -10.77
N VAL A 5 -15.59 3.33 -11.21
CA VAL A 5 -14.45 3.00 -10.34
C VAL A 5 -13.19 3.51 -11.00
N SER A 6 -12.36 4.22 -10.24
CA SER A 6 -11.07 4.73 -10.68
C SER A 6 -9.96 4.15 -9.82
N LEU A 7 -8.90 3.68 -10.47
CA LEU A 7 -7.73 3.07 -9.85
C LEU A 7 -6.48 3.84 -10.27
N LYS A 8 -5.78 4.44 -9.31
CA LYS A 8 -4.55 5.19 -9.57
C LYS A 8 -3.40 4.65 -8.73
N LYS A 9 -2.42 4.04 -9.40
CA LYS A 9 -1.20 3.51 -8.76
C LYS A 9 -0.02 4.46 -8.90
N ALA A 10 0.72 4.69 -7.82
CA ALA A 10 1.95 5.47 -7.81
C ALA A 10 3.02 4.83 -6.91
N THR A 11 4.29 5.06 -7.25
CA THR A 11 5.44 4.58 -6.46
C THR A 11 6.20 5.72 -5.78
N ASN A 12 5.92 6.97 -6.15
CA ASN A 12 6.65 8.18 -5.76
C ASN A 12 5.77 9.26 -5.11
N LYS A 13 4.47 8.98 -4.88
CA LYS A 13 3.49 9.95 -4.37
C LYS A 13 2.84 9.54 -3.05
N THR A 14 3.46 8.62 -2.32
CA THR A 14 2.87 8.13 -1.08
C THR A 14 3.10 9.06 0.09
N ASN A 15 2.05 9.34 0.86
CA ASN A 15 2.11 10.12 2.09
C ASN A 15 1.36 9.42 3.23
N ILE A 16 2.05 8.58 3.99
CA ILE A 16 1.45 7.83 5.11
C ILE A 16 0.94 8.75 6.23
N LYS A 17 1.55 9.91 6.43
CA LYS A 17 1.06 10.90 7.41
C LYS A 17 -0.29 11.47 6.99
N HIS A 18 -0.47 11.73 5.70
CA HIS A 18 -1.75 12.13 5.14
C HIS A 18 -2.79 11.03 5.34
N ASN A 19 -2.49 9.80 4.90
CA ASN A 19 -3.42 8.68 4.98
C ASN A 19 -3.87 8.41 6.43
N ASN A 20 -2.95 8.52 7.38
CA ASN A 20 -3.24 8.29 8.80
C ASN A 20 -3.65 9.55 9.57
N ARG A 21 -3.87 10.68 8.89
CA ARG A 21 -4.23 11.99 9.50
C ARG A 21 -3.26 12.44 10.62
N THR A 22 -1.98 12.07 10.51
CA THR A 22 -0.88 12.45 11.44
C THR A 22 0.04 13.53 10.85
N MET A 23 -0.51 14.37 9.97
CA MET A 23 0.18 15.47 9.30
C MET A 23 0.57 16.60 10.27
N SER A 24 1.63 17.34 9.93
CA SER A 24 1.95 18.58 10.65
C SER A 24 0.97 19.70 10.26
N ASP A 25 0.87 20.75 11.08
CA ASP A 25 -0.01 21.91 10.77
C ASP A 25 0.29 22.53 9.41
N LYS A 26 1.57 22.63 9.04
CA LYS A 26 1.99 23.11 7.71
C LYS A 26 1.54 22.19 6.57
N ASP A 27 1.49 20.89 6.81
CA ASP A 27 0.99 19.93 5.82
C ASP A 27 -0.53 20.00 5.73
N LYS A 28 -1.23 20.23 6.85
CA LYS A 28 -2.69 20.45 6.88
C LYS A 28 -3.09 21.68 6.08
N GLU A 29 -2.37 22.80 6.21
CA GLU A 29 -2.59 24.01 5.40
C GLU A 29 -2.53 23.73 3.89
N ARG A 30 -1.66 22.82 3.46
CA ARG A 30 -1.53 22.40 2.04
C ARG A 30 -2.62 21.43 1.60
N ASN A 31 -3.33 20.82 2.54
CA ASN A 31 -4.42 19.88 2.31
C ASN A 31 -5.75 20.45 2.82
N SER A 32 -6.03 21.71 2.49
CA SER A 32 -7.26 22.43 2.90
C SER A 32 -8.57 21.85 2.37
N HIS A 33 -8.50 20.82 1.53
CA HIS A 33 -9.66 20.06 1.05
C HIS A 33 -10.13 18.99 2.05
N ILE A 34 -9.35 18.70 3.10
CA ILE A 34 -9.72 17.78 4.17
C ILE A 34 -10.58 18.52 5.18
N ASP A 35 -11.78 18.01 5.43
CA ASP A 35 -12.65 18.48 6.49
C ASP A 35 -12.33 17.75 7.80
N GLU A 36 -11.48 18.34 8.64
CA GLU A 36 -11.04 17.72 9.90
C GLU A 36 -12.21 17.36 10.84
N SER A 37 -13.34 18.06 10.75
CA SER A 37 -14.52 17.74 11.56
C SER A 37 -15.08 16.35 11.24
N ARG A 38 -14.81 15.83 10.03
CA ARG A 38 -15.26 14.53 9.52
C ARG A 38 -14.18 13.45 9.57
N SER A 39 -12.95 13.74 9.99
CA SER A 39 -11.88 12.72 10.00
C SER A 39 -12.18 11.53 10.91
N HIS A 40 -13.09 11.68 11.88
CA HIS A 40 -13.60 10.59 12.71
C HIS A 40 -14.47 9.59 11.94
N GLU A 41 -14.93 9.93 10.74
CA GLU A 41 -15.70 9.06 9.84
C GLU A 41 -14.81 8.24 8.89
N ASN A 42 -13.48 8.45 8.92
CA ASN A 42 -12.54 7.64 8.14
C ASN A 42 -12.47 6.21 8.69
N VAL A 43 -12.26 5.25 7.80
CA VAL A 43 -12.17 3.82 8.16
C VAL A 43 -10.73 3.34 8.00
N TYR A 44 -10.11 2.94 9.10
CA TYR A 44 -8.74 2.43 9.14
C TYR A 44 -8.75 0.90 9.16
N LEU A 45 -8.40 0.27 8.04
CA LEU A 45 -8.44 -1.18 7.87
C LEU A 45 -7.10 -1.83 8.25
N VAL A 46 -5.99 -1.22 7.82
CA VAL A 46 -4.63 -1.70 8.13
C VAL A 46 -3.74 -0.52 8.47
N GLN A 47 -2.96 -0.62 9.55
CA GLN A 47 -2.00 0.39 10.00
C GLN A 47 -0.77 -0.29 10.63
N LYS A 48 0.03 -0.97 9.82
CA LYS A 48 1.28 -1.62 10.24
C LYS A 48 2.48 -0.73 9.97
N ASP A 49 3.56 -0.89 10.73
CA ASP A 49 4.83 -0.25 10.40
C ASP A 49 5.47 -0.92 9.17
N LEU A 50 6.00 -0.10 8.26
CA LEU A 50 6.59 -0.62 7.03
C LEU A 50 7.87 -1.42 7.29
N LYS A 51 8.68 -1.06 8.29
CA LYS A 51 9.89 -1.82 8.61
C LYS A 51 9.55 -3.14 9.27
N GLU A 52 8.51 -3.18 10.11
CA GLU A 52 7.97 -4.43 10.65
C GLU A 52 7.55 -5.37 9.52
N LEU A 53 6.78 -4.88 8.54
CA LEU A 53 6.42 -5.69 7.36
C LEU A 53 7.67 -6.21 6.62
N TYR A 54 8.70 -5.37 6.45
CA TYR A 54 9.94 -5.81 5.81
C TYR A 54 10.67 -6.91 6.60
N GLN A 55 10.66 -6.84 7.92
CA GLN A 55 11.24 -7.86 8.77
C GLN A 55 10.44 -9.17 8.67
N GLU A 56 9.11 -9.09 8.73
CA GLU A 56 8.21 -10.25 8.58
C GLU A 56 8.41 -10.93 7.22
N GLU A 57 8.47 -10.16 6.15
CA GLU A 57 8.49 -10.70 4.80
C GLU A 57 9.87 -11.15 4.36
N PHE A 58 10.95 -10.46 4.76
CA PHE A 58 12.30 -10.69 4.22
C PHE A 58 13.33 -11.16 5.25
N GLY A 59 13.02 -11.10 6.55
CA GLY A 59 13.99 -11.37 7.63
C GLY A 59 14.63 -12.75 7.53
N GLU A 60 13.82 -13.81 7.47
CA GLU A 60 14.31 -15.19 7.36
C GLU A 60 15.14 -15.39 6.07
N ALA A 61 14.65 -14.90 4.93
CA ALA A 61 15.36 -14.98 3.66
C ALA A 61 16.73 -14.27 3.73
N LEU A 62 16.79 -13.14 4.43
CA LEU A 62 17.99 -12.33 4.59
C LEU A 62 19.04 -13.05 5.44
N GLU A 63 18.62 -13.62 6.56
CA GLU A 63 19.48 -14.45 7.41
C GLU A 63 20.04 -15.65 6.64
N ASN A 64 19.17 -16.38 5.94
CA ASN A 64 19.56 -17.52 5.10
C ASN A 64 20.54 -17.13 3.98
N TYR A 65 20.34 -15.96 3.36
CA TYR A 65 21.24 -15.45 2.33
C TYR A 65 22.61 -15.08 2.92
N ASN A 66 22.64 -14.35 4.04
CA ASN A 66 23.86 -13.88 4.68
C ASN A 66 24.69 -15.01 5.28
N ALA A 67 24.06 -16.05 5.83
CA ALA A 67 24.72 -17.25 6.34
C ALA A 67 25.54 -17.99 5.27
N LYS A 68 25.11 -17.92 4.00
CA LYS A 68 25.79 -18.53 2.85
C LYS A 68 26.96 -17.67 2.32
N GLN A 69 27.07 -16.40 2.72
CA GLN A 69 28.11 -15.50 2.20
C GLN A 69 29.44 -15.65 2.96
N LYS A 70 30.49 -16.05 2.24
CA LYS A 70 31.87 -16.05 2.77
C LYS A 70 32.52 -14.66 2.81
N ARG A 71 32.06 -13.76 1.95
CA ARG A 71 32.60 -12.41 1.77
C ARG A 71 31.67 -11.40 2.44
N ASN A 72 32.22 -10.59 3.34
CA ASN A 72 31.42 -9.60 4.09
C ASN A 72 30.81 -8.53 3.19
N ASP A 73 31.49 -8.12 2.12
CA ASP A 73 30.98 -7.12 1.15
C ASP A 73 29.75 -7.60 0.35
N ARG A 74 29.42 -8.90 0.41
CA ARG A 74 28.24 -9.48 -0.25
C ARG A 74 27.04 -9.66 0.68
N LYS A 75 27.24 -9.48 1.99
CA LYS A 75 26.16 -9.53 2.97
C LYS A 75 25.33 -8.26 2.86
N ILE A 76 24.04 -8.39 3.15
CA ILE A 76 23.11 -7.28 3.20
C ILE A 76 22.76 -7.07 4.67
N ASP A 77 23.20 -5.96 5.25
CA ASP A 77 22.99 -5.70 6.69
C ASP A 77 21.53 -5.34 6.99
N ASP A 78 20.91 -4.54 6.13
CA ASP A 78 19.54 -4.04 6.28
C ASP A 78 18.88 -4.01 4.90
N TYR A 79 17.96 -4.94 4.66
CA TYR A 79 17.29 -5.05 3.37
C TYR A 79 16.35 -3.88 3.10
N PHE A 80 15.73 -3.29 4.13
CA PHE A 80 14.91 -2.10 3.98
C PHE A 80 15.77 -0.93 3.46
N LYS A 81 16.91 -0.65 4.09
CA LYS A 81 17.83 0.41 3.60
C LYS A 81 18.40 0.09 2.22
N HIS A 82 18.67 -1.19 1.95
CA HIS A 82 19.12 -1.63 0.64
C HIS A 82 18.11 -1.24 -0.45
N ILE A 83 16.82 -1.54 -0.25
CA ILE A 83 15.76 -1.15 -1.19
C ILE A 83 15.54 0.36 -1.20
N GLN A 84 15.62 1.05 -0.05
CA GLN A 84 15.54 2.51 0.02
C GLN A 84 16.58 3.21 -0.86
N SER A 85 17.80 2.65 -0.94
CA SER A 85 18.88 3.17 -1.77
C SER A 85 18.80 2.74 -3.25
N SER A 86 17.89 1.82 -3.59
CA SER A 86 17.73 1.28 -4.94
C SER A 86 17.13 2.31 -5.90
N LYS A 87 17.68 2.38 -7.12
CA LYS A 87 17.09 3.15 -8.22
C LYS A 87 16.08 2.34 -9.04
N LYS A 88 16.00 1.02 -8.80
CA LYS A 88 15.22 0.08 -9.63
C LYS A 88 13.88 -0.28 -8.99
N THR A 89 13.81 -0.23 -7.67
CA THR A 89 12.68 -0.71 -6.90
C THR A 89 12.29 0.35 -5.87
N ALA A 90 10.99 0.54 -5.68
CA ALA A 90 10.46 1.41 -4.65
C ALA A 90 10.24 0.60 -3.37
N LEU A 91 10.39 1.23 -2.20
CA LEU A 91 10.13 0.60 -0.90
C LEU A 91 8.69 0.09 -0.78
N GLN A 92 7.76 0.76 -1.44
CA GLN A 92 6.34 0.48 -1.39
C GLN A 92 5.66 1.09 -2.62
N GLN A 93 4.37 0.79 -2.79
CA GLN A 93 3.51 1.43 -3.77
C GLN A 93 2.18 1.82 -3.10
N GLU A 94 1.54 2.84 -3.65
CA GLU A 94 0.20 3.26 -3.27
C GLU A 94 -0.75 3.07 -4.44
N MET A 95 -1.95 2.58 -4.15
CA MET A 95 -3.09 2.56 -5.04
C MET A 95 -4.22 3.33 -4.38
N ILE A 96 -4.74 4.32 -5.10
CA ILE A 96 -5.96 5.03 -4.71
C ILE A 96 -7.13 4.41 -5.47
N VAL A 97 -8.14 3.98 -4.73
CA VAL A 97 -9.37 3.40 -5.27
C VAL A 97 -10.52 4.33 -4.95
N GLN A 98 -11.13 4.90 -5.98
CA GLN A 98 -12.28 5.79 -5.84
C GLN A 98 -13.50 5.12 -6.47
N VAL A 99 -14.62 5.15 -5.75
CA VAL A 99 -15.92 4.72 -6.24
C VAL A 99 -16.75 5.97 -6.48
N GLY A 100 -17.32 6.09 -7.67
CA GLY A 100 -18.15 7.21 -8.09
C GLY A 100 -17.39 8.55 -8.22
N ASP A 101 -18.16 9.59 -8.48
CA ASP A 101 -17.72 10.97 -8.46
C ASP A 101 -18.57 11.84 -7.50
N LEU A 102 -18.35 13.17 -7.51
CA LEU A 102 -19.05 14.10 -6.62
C LEU A 102 -20.59 14.05 -6.78
N TYR A 103 -21.09 13.68 -7.96
CA TYR A 103 -22.51 13.63 -8.25
C TYR A 103 -23.16 12.30 -7.85
N ASP A 104 -22.36 11.26 -7.63
CA ASP A 104 -22.83 9.94 -7.17
C ASP A 104 -23.17 9.93 -5.67
N PHE A 105 -22.68 10.92 -4.89
CA PHE A 105 -22.92 11.05 -3.45
C PHE A 105 -23.59 12.39 -3.09
N PRO A 106 -24.81 12.67 -3.57
CA PRO A 106 -25.49 13.93 -3.32
C PRO A 106 -25.87 14.10 -1.84
N MET A 107 -26.02 13.01 -1.09
CA MET A 107 -26.27 13.03 0.34
C MET A 107 -25.20 12.24 1.09
N ARG A 108 -24.91 12.66 2.32
CA ARG A 108 -23.88 12.02 3.13
C ARG A 108 -24.13 10.53 3.37
N LYS A 109 -25.38 10.14 3.56
CA LYS A 109 -25.80 8.73 3.71
C LYS A 109 -25.36 7.84 2.54
N ASP A 110 -25.14 8.42 1.36
CA ASP A 110 -24.74 7.64 0.18
C ASP A 110 -23.26 7.20 0.28
N TYR A 111 -22.47 7.80 1.18
CA TYR A 111 -21.09 7.37 1.48
C TYR A 111 -21.04 5.97 2.11
N GLU A 112 -22.08 5.55 2.84
CA GLU A 112 -22.16 4.21 3.42
C GLU A 112 -22.05 3.15 2.31
N LYS A 113 -22.76 3.37 1.20
CA LYS A 113 -22.71 2.49 0.04
C LYS A 113 -21.33 2.51 -0.63
N GLY A 114 -20.67 3.66 -0.69
CA GLY A 114 -19.29 3.76 -1.18
C GLY A 114 -18.32 2.96 -0.31
N ASN A 115 -18.47 3.04 1.01
CA ASN A 115 -17.68 2.29 1.98
C ASN A 115 -17.91 0.78 1.83
N GLU A 116 -19.15 0.32 1.72
CA GLU A 116 -19.47 -1.10 1.52
C GLU A 116 -18.74 -1.67 0.29
N ILE A 117 -18.80 -0.96 -0.85
CA ILE A 117 -18.12 -1.37 -2.09
C ILE A 117 -16.60 -1.40 -1.90
N LEU A 118 -16.03 -0.39 -1.23
CA LEU A 118 -14.59 -0.31 -0.98
C LEU A 118 -14.11 -1.41 -0.02
N LEU A 119 -14.92 -1.77 0.98
CA LEU A 119 -14.64 -2.85 1.93
C LEU A 119 -14.66 -4.21 1.22
N GLU A 120 -15.73 -4.50 0.47
CA GLU A 120 -15.84 -5.74 -0.32
C GLU A 120 -14.68 -5.86 -1.31
N TRP A 121 -14.35 -4.77 -2.02
CA TRP A 121 -13.23 -4.73 -2.94
C TRP A 121 -11.89 -5.03 -2.25
N PHE A 122 -11.68 -4.50 -1.04
CA PHE A 122 -10.46 -4.70 -0.27
C PHE A 122 -10.30 -6.14 0.21
N GLU A 123 -11.35 -6.74 0.75
CA GLU A 123 -11.32 -8.16 1.17
C GLU A 123 -10.97 -9.07 -0.01
N ASP A 124 -11.54 -8.82 -1.18
CA ASP A 124 -11.23 -9.58 -2.38
C ASP A 124 -9.87 -9.23 -2.98
N PHE A 125 -9.39 -7.99 -2.79
CA PHE A 125 -8.05 -7.59 -3.20
C PHE A 125 -7.00 -8.43 -2.46
N GLU A 126 -7.10 -8.57 -1.14
CA GLU A 126 -6.13 -9.35 -0.36
C GLU A 126 -6.13 -10.83 -0.75
N LYS A 127 -7.32 -11.41 -1.00
CA LYS A 127 -7.45 -12.80 -1.47
C LYS A 127 -6.82 -13.02 -2.84
N ARG A 128 -7.04 -12.09 -3.78
CA ARG A 128 -6.54 -12.19 -5.17
C ARG A 128 -5.06 -11.85 -5.31
N ASN A 129 -4.50 -11.07 -4.38
CA ASN A 129 -3.14 -10.54 -4.49
C ASN A 129 -2.28 -10.93 -3.28
N PRO A 130 -2.04 -12.23 -3.02
CA PRO A 130 -1.29 -12.68 -1.84
C PRO A 130 0.16 -12.20 -1.80
N ASN A 131 0.72 -11.80 -2.96
CA ASN A 131 2.07 -11.28 -3.11
C ASN A 131 2.15 -9.75 -2.93
N LEU A 132 1.02 -9.05 -2.89
CA LEU A 132 0.96 -7.62 -2.61
C LEU A 132 0.67 -7.42 -1.12
N LYS A 133 1.74 -7.33 -0.33
CA LYS A 133 1.65 -7.28 1.13
C LYS A 133 1.19 -5.90 1.58
N VAL A 134 -0.07 -5.78 1.96
CA VAL A 134 -0.68 -4.54 2.43
C VAL A 134 -0.16 -4.22 3.84
N TYR A 135 0.26 -2.98 4.06
CA TYR A 135 0.65 -2.48 5.38
C TYR A 135 -0.12 -1.24 5.81
N ASN A 136 -0.76 -0.53 4.88
CA ASN A 136 -1.68 0.55 5.21
C ASN A 136 -2.88 0.53 4.26
N ALA A 137 -4.09 0.62 4.81
CA ALA A 137 -5.34 0.68 4.06
C ALA A 137 -6.31 1.57 4.81
N VAL A 138 -6.70 2.70 4.21
CA VAL A 138 -7.56 3.71 4.85
C VAL A 138 -8.58 4.21 3.84
N ILE A 139 -9.85 4.26 4.25
CA ILE A 139 -10.92 4.93 3.50
C ILE A 139 -11.07 6.35 4.05
N HIS A 140 -10.86 7.35 3.20
CA HIS A 140 -11.10 8.74 3.51
C HIS A 140 -12.55 9.10 3.18
N ASN A 141 -13.27 9.48 4.22
CA ASN A 141 -14.63 9.97 4.14
C ASN A 141 -14.70 11.48 4.40
N ASP A 142 -13.62 12.13 4.79
CA ASP A 142 -13.50 13.56 5.12
C ASP A 142 -13.10 14.46 3.93
N GLU A 143 -13.04 13.91 2.72
CA GLU A 143 -12.74 14.63 1.49
C GLU A 143 -13.96 14.67 0.54
N ALA A 144 -13.74 15.09 -0.71
CA ALA A 144 -14.79 15.34 -1.70
C ALA A 144 -15.59 14.08 -2.09
N THR A 145 -14.96 12.91 -2.10
CA THR A 145 -15.61 11.62 -2.42
C THR A 145 -14.99 10.51 -1.56
N PRO A 146 -15.73 9.45 -1.19
CA PRO A 146 -15.14 8.30 -0.52
C PRO A 146 -14.09 7.64 -1.41
N HIS A 147 -12.89 7.46 -0.90
CA HIS A 147 -11.81 6.77 -1.61
C HIS A 147 -10.87 6.06 -0.63
N MET A 148 -10.27 4.97 -1.09
CA MET A 148 -9.32 4.19 -0.33
C MET A 148 -7.89 4.50 -0.76
N HIS A 149 -7.03 4.79 0.20
CA HIS A 149 -5.59 4.69 0.06
C HIS A 149 -5.14 3.29 0.47
N LEU A 150 -4.52 2.57 -0.47
CA LEU A 150 -4.00 1.23 -0.25
C LEU A 150 -2.49 1.21 -0.50
N ASN A 151 -1.71 0.98 0.54
CA ASN A 151 -0.25 0.92 0.48
C ASN A 151 0.25 -0.51 0.71
N PHE A 152 1.11 -0.97 -0.20
CA PHE A 152 1.59 -2.35 -0.20
C PHE A 152 3.05 -2.46 -0.66
N VAL A 153 3.66 -3.59 -0.32
CA VAL A 153 4.98 -4.01 -0.81
C VAL A 153 4.80 -5.23 -1.72
N PRO A 154 5.22 -5.18 -2.99
CA PRO A 154 5.17 -6.35 -3.85
C PRO A 154 6.33 -7.30 -3.53
N VAL A 155 5.99 -8.51 -3.11
CA VAL A 155 6.95 -9.52 -2.66
C VAL A 155 6.95 -10.70 -3.62
N ALA A 156 8.11 -11.01 -4.18
CA ALA A 156 8.30 -12.14 -5.07
C ALA A 156 9.34 -13.12 -4.51
N SER A 157 9.11 -14.42 -4.69
CA SER A 157 9.95 -15.49 -4.13
C SER A 157 10.61 -16.36 -5.21
N GLY A 158 11.49 -17.28 -4.81
CA GLY A 158 12.12 -18.25 -5.71
C GLY A 158 13.21 -17.66 -6.61
N TYR A 159 13.87 -16.59 -6.18
CA TYR A 159 15.06 -16.09 -6.89
C TYR A 159 16.25 -17.05 -6.70
N LYS A 160 16.86 -17.47 -7.82
CA LYS A 160 18.06 -18.33 -7.81
C LYS A 160 19.36 -17.54 -7.57
N ARG A 161 19.32 -16.22 -7.71
CA ARG A 161 20.48 -15.32 -7.55
C ARG A 161 20.13 -14.22 -6.55
N GLY A 162 21.05 -13.96 -5.63
CA GLY A 162 20.83 -12.99 -4.56
C GLY A 162 19.90 -13.54 -3.48
N LEU A 163 19.18 -12.62 -2.83
CA LEU A 163 18.15 -12.94 -1.84
C LEU A 163 17.02 -13.75 -2.48
N GLU A 164 16.55 -14.82 -1.84
CA GLU A 164 15.54 -15.72 -2.44
C GLU A 164 14.14 -15.10 -2.55
N LYS A 165 13.85 -14.13 -1.67
CA LYS A 165 12.65 -13.29 -1.67
C LYS A 165 13.04 -11.84 -1.90
N GLN A 166 12.42 -11.16 -2.87
CA GLN A 166 12.81 -9.80 -3.25
C GLN A 166 11.60 -8.91 -3.49
N VAL A 167 11.78 -7.60 -3.31
CA VAL A 167 10.81 -6.59 -3.75
C VAL A 167 10.79 -6.54 -5.28
N SER A 168 9.69 -6.98 -5.90
CA SER A 168 9.53 -6.94 -7.36
C SER A 168 8.05 -6.97 -7.73
N PHE A 169 7.57 -5.90 -8.36
CA PHE A 169 6.17 -5.81 -8.78
C PHE A 169 5.84 -6.82 -9.88
N ASP A 170 6.55 -6.77 -11.01
CA ASP A 170 6.24 -7.61 -12.17
C ASP A 170 6.24 -9.10 -11.82
N ARG A 171 7.25 -9.55 -11.06
CA ARG A 171 7.32 -10.95 -10.64
C ARG A 171 6.27 -11.31 -9.60
N ALA A 172 5.93 -10.42 -8.68
CA ALA A 172 4.86 -10.64 -7.71
C ALA A 172 3.51 -10.86 -8.43
N ILE A 173 3.24 -10.07 -9.49
CA ILE A 173 2.05 -10.20 -10.33
C ILE A 173 2.04 -11.52 -11.13
N ILE A 174 3.16 -11.88 -11.77
CA ILE A 174 3.25 -13.16 -12.51
C ILE A 174 3.08 -14.37 -11.58
N GLN A 175 3.58 -14.28 -10.34
CA GLN A 175 3.50 -15.40 -9.37
C GLN A 175 2.12 -15.56 -8.74
N GLN A 176 1.33 -14.49 -8.65
CA GLN A 176 -0.05 -14.57 -8.13
C GLN A 176 -1.05 -15.01 -9.19
N ASP A 177 -0.79 -14.70 -10.46
CA ASP A 177 -1.61 -15.12 -11.58
C ASP A 177 -0.73 -15.71 -12.70
N PRO A 178 -0.49 -17.03 -12.66
CA PRO A 178 0.36 -17.71 -13.65
C PRO A 178 -0.23 -17.73 -15.07
N ALA A 179 -1.46 -17.27 -15.26
CA ALA A 179 -2.13 -17.22 -16.56
C ALA A 179 -1.86 -15.89 -17.32
N LEU A 180 -1.19 -14.92 -16.68
CA LEU A 180 -0.65 -13.70 -17.31
C LEU A 180 0.68 -13.97 -18.03
#